data_AF-A0AA42YFM4-F1
#
_entry.id   AF-A0AA42YFM4-F1
#
_cell.length_a   1.000
_cell.length_b   1.000
_cell.length_c   1.000
_cell.angle_alpha   90.00
_cell.angle_beta   90.00
_cell.angle_gamma   90.00
#
_symmetry.space_group_name_H-M   'P 1'
#
loop_
_entity.id
_entity.type
_entity.pdbx_description
1 polymer ?
#
loop_
_entity_poly.entity_id
_entity_poly.type
_entity_poly.pdbx_seq_one_letter_code
_entity_poly.pdbx_strand_id
1 'polypeptide(L)'
;MKSPGYVLITAGFLVGSYFTVRQTEGVPWSWYLVALVAGAAGVVMVRRAIHGEARQADRIATNLDAIGTSLETAVERARALDREKGEIDVYELRHRIDREFPEHLDAFVQARESFSHRFGLHAYAELMNPFAAGERNLNRVWSASTDGYVDEAHTYIERALAELENALAVFRAHHRAV
;
A
#
# COMPACT_ATOMS: atom_id res chain seq x y z
N MET A 1 19.48 12.79 -4.88
CA MET A 1 19.86 13.54 -6.10
C MET A 1 20.30 12.54 -7.16
N LYS A 2 19.59 12.45 -8.30
CA LYS A 2 19.81 11.41 -9.35
C LYS A 2 20.80 11.83 -10.44
N SER A 3 21.19 13.11 -10.50
CA SER A 3 22.09 13.67 -11.52
C SER A 3 23.45 12.99 -11.69
N PRO A 4 24.21 12.62 -10.63
CA PRO A 4 25.59 12.19 -10.83
C PRO A 4 25.69 10.84 -11.56
N GLY A 5 24.74 9.92 -11.34
CA GLY A 5 24.72 8.62 -12.00
C GLY A 5 24.40 8.72 -13.50
N TYR A 6 23.45 9.57 -13.89
CA TYR A 6 23.16 9.81 -15.31
C TYR A 6 24.31 10.50 -16.03
N VAL A 7 25.02 11.43 -15.38
CA VAL A 7 26.23 12.05 -15.95
C VAL A 7 27.30 11.01 -16.23
N LEU A 8 27.50 10.05 -15.33
CA LEU A 8 28.49 8.99 -15.50
C LEU A 8 28.15 8.02 -16.64
N ILE A 9 26.86 7.68 -16.80
CA ILE A 9 26.36 6.85 -17.91
C ILE A 9 26.59 7.56 -19.24
N THR A 10 26.20 8.83 -19.34
CA THR A 10 26.36 9.63 -20.56
C THR A 10 27.83 9.81 -20.92
N ALA A 11 28.69 10.10 -19.93
CA ALA A 11 30.13 10.21 -20.14
C ALA A 11 30.75 8.89 -20.62
N GLY A 12 30.40 7.75 -20.02
CA GLY A 12 30.86 6.44 -20.46
C GLY A 12 30.45 6.12 -21.90
N PHE A 13 29.21 6.42 -22.28
CA PHE A 13 28.71 6.21 -23.64
C PHE A 13 29.40 7.10 -24.68
N LEU A 14 29.58 8.38 -24.37
CA LEU A 14 30.22 9.35 -25.26
C LEU A 14 31.72 9.08 -25.45
N VAL A 15 32.42 8.70 -24.37
CA VAL A 15 33.84 8.34 -24.43
C VAL A 15 34.02 7.04 -25.21
N GLY A 16 33.19 6.02 -24.93
CA GLY A 16 33.21 4.76 -25.67
C GLY A 16 32.98 4.95 -27.16
N SER A 17 31.93 5.71 -27.54
CA SER A 17 31.60 5.96 -28.94
C SER A 17 32.68 6.77 -29.67
N TYR A 18 33.24 7.80 -29.02
CA TYR A 18 34.31 8.64 -29.58
C TYR A 18 35.56 7.82 -29.92
N PHE A 19 36.00 6.94 -29.02
CA PHE A 19 37.19 6.12 -29.26
C PHE A 19 36.95 5.04 -30.32
N THR A 20 35.75 4.45 -30.40
CA THR A 20 35.41 3.50 -31.47
C THR A 20 35.33 4.14 -32.85
N VAL A 21 34.96 5.42 -32.96
CA VAL A 21 34.92 6.12 -34.27
C VAL A 21 36.31 6.56 -34.73
N ARG A 22 37.23 6.83 -33.79
CA ARG A 22 38.60 7.31 -34.09
C ARG A 22 39.55 6.23 -34.59
N GLN A 23 39.24 4.95 -34.40
CA GLN A 23 40.14 3.85 -34.76
C GLN A 23 39.47 2.96 -35.83
N THR A 24 39.94 3.09 -37.06
CA THR A 24 39.43 2.35 -38.24
C THR A 24 39.93 0.91 -38.29
N GLU A 25 41.01 0.58 -37.58
CA GLU A 25 41.55 -0.78 -37.46
C GLU A 25 41.55 -1.23 -35.99
N GLY A 26 40.56 -2.05 -35.63
CA GLY A 26 40.46 -2.69 -34.31
C GLY A 26 39.82 -1.84 -33.20
N VAL A 27 39.53 -2.48 -32.07
CA VAL A 27 38.94 -1.84 -30.88
C VAL A 27 40.06 -1.52 -29.89
N PRO A 28 40.18 -0.27 -29.40
CA PRO A 28 41.09 0.08 -28.32
C PRO A 28 40.54 -0.47 -27.00
N TRP A 29 40.83 -1.75 -26.74
CA TRP A 29 40.26 -2.51 -25.63
C TRP A 29 40.47 -1.86 -24.26
N SER A 30 41.60 -1.19 -24.03
CA SER A 30 41.87 -0.50 -22.77
C SER A 30 40.88 0.65 -22.52
N TRP A 31 40.70 1.54 -23.48
CA TRP A 31 39.79 2.68 -23.35
C TRP A 31 38.32 2.28 -23.41
N TYR A 32 37.99 1.29 -24.24
CA TYR A 32 36.65 0.73 -24.30
C TYR A 32 36.24 0.11 -22.94
N LEU A 33 37.14 -0.64 -22.30
CA LEU A 33 36.87 -1.27 -21.00
C LEU A 33 36.72 -0.24 -19.89
N VAL A 34 37.50 0.84 -19.89
CA VAL A 34 37.33 1.96 -18.94
C VAL A 34 35.97 2.63 -19.11
N ALA A 35 35.56 2.89 -20.35
CA ALA A 35 34.25 3.49 -20.65
C ALA A 35 33.09 2.57 -20.23
N LEU A 36 33.22 1.26 -20.46
CA LEU A 36 32.25 0.26 -20.05
C LEU A 36 32.10 0.20 -18.52
N VAL A 37 33.20 0.15 -17.78
CA VAL A 37 33.21 0.12 -16.31
C VAL A 37 32.60 1.40 -15.74
N ALA A 38 32.92 2.57 -16.30
CA ALA A 38 32.33 3.85 -15.89
C ALA A 38 30.80 3.86 -16.12
N GLY A 39 30.33 3.40 -17.28
CA GLY A 39 28.91 3.27 -17.57
C GLY A 39 28.19 2.30 -16.62
N ALA A 40 28.77 1.11 -16.40
CA ALA A 40 28.24 0.10 -15.49
C ALA A 40 28.16 0.61 -14.04
N ALA A 41 29.21 1.29 -13.56
CA ALA A 41 29.22 1.92 -12.24
C ALA A 41 28.11 2.99 -12.11
N GLY A 42 27.85 3.74 -13.17
CA GLY A 42 26.79 4.75 -13.22
C GLY A 42 25.41 4.10 -13.10
N VAL A 43 25.16 3.01 -13.83
CA VAL A 43 23.92 2.22 -13.74
C VAL A 43 23.73 1.65 -12.33
N VAL A 44 24.79 1.12 -11.73
CA VAL A 44 24.76 0.57 -10.37
C VAL A 44 24.46 1.65 -9.33
N MET A 45 25.05 2.85 -9.45
CA MET A 45 24.74 3.98 -8.57
C MET A 45 23.29 4.45 -8.71
N VAL A 46 22.77 4.56 -9.94
CA VAL A 46 21.35 4.92 -10.17
C VAL A 46 20.43 3.87 -9.56
N ARG A 47 20.73 2.58 -9.76
CA ARG A 47 19.95 1.48 -9.18
C ARG A 47 19.95 1.53 -7.65
N ARG A 48 21.11 1.75 -7.02
CA ARG A 48 21.22 1.88 -5.56
C ARG A 48 20.56 3.13 -5.01
N ALA A 49 20.62 4.27 -5.71
CA ALA A 49 19.92 5.49 -5.30
C ALA A 49 18.40 5.38 -5.43
N ILE A 50 17.90 4.57 -6.38
CA ILE A 50 16.48 4.22 -6.47
C ILE A 50 16.09 3.26 -5.34
N HIS A 51 16.97 2.34 -4.97
CA HIS A 51 16.79 1.37 -3.88
C HIS A 51 17.25 1.88 -2.50
N GLY A 52 17.54 3.18 -2.35
CA GLY A 52 18.09 3.74 -1.12
C GLY A 52 17.14 3.58 0.09
N GLU A 53 17.50 2.64 0.96
CA GLU A 53 16.79 2.09 2.12
C GLU A 53 16.23 3.11 3.13
N ALA A 54 16.77 4.33 3.19
CA ALA A 54 16.23 5.38 4.06
C ALA A 54 14.78 5.77 3.70
N ARG A 55 14.38 5.65 2.42
CA ARG A 55 12.98 5.85 2.03
C ARG A 55 12.09 4.66 2.37
N GLN A 56 12.65 3.48 2.58
CA GLN A 56 11.87 2.26 2.81
C GLN A 56 11.35 2.20 4.25
N ALA A 57 12.20 2.54 5.24
CA ALA A 57 11.80 2.61 6.64
C ALA A 57 10.72 3.68 6.87
N ASP A 58 10.95 4.91 6.36
CA ASP A 58 9.97 6.00 6.47
C ASP A 58 8.65 5.66 5.77
N ARG A 59 8.70 5.04 4.58
CA ARG A 59 7.48 4.58 3.88
C ARG A 59 6.74 3.50 4.64
N ILE A 60 7.44 2.53 5.23
CA ILE A 60 6.80 1.49 6.06
C ILE A 60 6.12 2.14 7.26
N ALA A 61 6.78 3.07 7.96
CA ALA A 61 6.17 3.80 9.08
C ALA A 61 4.93 4.59 8.65
N THR A 62 5.02 5.40 7.59
CA THR A 62 3.87 6.15 7.04
C THR A 62 2.72 5.24 6.66
N ASN A 63 3.01 4.09 6.04
CA ASN A 63 1.98 3.13 5.66
C ASN A 63 1.35 2.43 6.88
N LEU A 64 2.12 2.14 7.93
CA LEU A 64 1.58 1.60 9.17
C LEU A 64 0.66 2.61 9.86
N ASP A 65 1.02 3.90 9.88
CA ASP A 65 0.15 4.98 10.38
C ASP A 65 -1.14 5.09 9.55
N ALA A 66 -1.04 4.95 8.22
CA ALA A 66 -2.20 4.94 7.33
C ALA A 66 -3.13 3.74 7.61
N ILE A 67 -2.59 2.56 7.89
CA ILE A 67 -3.37 1.37 8.31
C ILE A 67 -4.09 1.66 9.62
N GLY A 68 -3.40 2.19 10.63
CA GLY A 68 -4.00 2.51 11.92
C GLY A 68 -5.14 3.51 11.78
N THR A 69 -4.88 4.61 11.06
CA THR A 69 -5.85 5.68 10.84
C THR A 69 -7.08 5.18 10.07
N SER A 70 -6.88 4.43 8.98
CA SER A 70 -7.98 3.89 8.17
C SER A 70 -8.87 2.91 8.96
N LEU A 71 -8.28 2.00 9.74
CA LEU A 71 -9.04 1.10 10.60
C LEU A 71 -9.80 1.82 11.70
N GLU A 72 -9.17 2.81 12.35
CA GLU A 72 -9.81 3.60 13.40
C GLU A 72 -11.01 4.38 12.86
N THR A 73 -10.85 5.03 11.71
CA THR A 73 -11.96 5.74 11.06
C THR A 73 -13.04 4.75 10.59
N ALA A 74 -12.68 3.62 9.96
CA ALA A 74 -13.67 2.63 9.53
C ALA A 74 -14.49 2.07 10.70
N VAL A 75 -13.86 1.79 11.84
CA VAL A 75 -14.54 1.36 13.06
C VAL A 75 -15.43 2.47 13.61
N GLU A 76 -14.97 3.72 13.64
CA GLU A 76 -15.79 4.85 14.08
C GLU A 76 -17.05 5.03 13.22
N ARG A 77 -16.90 4.94 11.88
CA ARG A 77 -18.03 4.99 10.95
C ARG A 77 -18.98 3.82 11.14
N ALA A 78 -18.46 2.60 11.30
CA ALA A 78 -19.28 1.43 11.57
C ALA A 78 -20.06 1.55 12.90
N ARG A 79 -19.44 2.10 13.96
CA ARG A 79 -20.14 2.37 15.24
C ARG A 79 -21.22 3.44 15.10
N ALA A 80 -20.96 4.50 14.34
CA ALA A 80 -21.96 5.51 14.08
C ALA A 80 -23.16 4.90 13.33
N LEU A 81 -22.88 4.13 12.28
CA LEU A 81 -23.89 3.43 11.50
C LEU A 81 -24.70 2.46 12.37
N ASP A 82 -24.06 1.68 13.24
CA ASP A 82 -24.73 0.73 14.14
C ASP A 82 -25.67 1.42 15.14
N ARG A 83 -25.26 2.57 15.70
CA ARG A 83 -26.10 3.35 16.61
C ARG A 83 -27.30 3.97 15.92
N GLU A 84 -27.12 4.44 14.69
CA GLU A 84 -28.12 5.21 13.96
C GLU A 84 -29.02 4.33 13.06
N LYS A 85 -28.70 3.04 12.86
CA LYS A 85 -29.41 2.17 11.91
C LYS A 85 -30.93 2.12 12.07
N GLY A 86 -31.44 2.25 13.30
CA GLY A 86 -32.89 2.25 13.56
C GLY A 86 -33.62 3.51 13.09
N GLU A 87 -32.90 4.59 12.80
CA GLU A 87 -33.46 5.88 12.35
C GLU A 87 -33.26 6.10 10.84
N ILE A 88 -32.42 5.30 10.20
CA ILE A 88 -32.08 5.42 8.79
C ILE A 88 -33.08 4.58 7.97
N ASP A 89 -33.64 5.16 6.92
CA ASP A 89 -34.39 4.38 5.93
C ASP A 89 -33.47 3.30 5.36
N VAL A 90 -33.94 2.05 5.35
CA VAL A 90 -33.18 0.92 4.84
C VAL A 90 -32.60 1.18 3.45
N TYR A 91 -33.32 1.88 2.56
CA TYR A 91 -32.84 2.17 1.20
C TYR A 91 -31.73 3.23 1.16
N GLU A 92 -31.54 4.01 2.23
CA GLU A 92 -30.45 4.98 2.34
C GLU A 92 -29.15 4.34 2.86
N LEU A 93 -29.21 3.16 3.47
CA LEU A 93 -28.02 2.48 4.02
C LEU A 93 -26.94 2.23 2.95
N ARG A 94 -27.30 1.78 1.74
CA ARG A 94 -26.33 1.62 0.64
C ARG A 94 -25.61 2.92 0.29
N HIS A 95 -26.34 4.03 0.25
CA HIS A 95 -25.80 5.35 -0.09
C HIS A 95 -24.91 5.90 1.02
N ARG A 96 -25.18 5.50 2.26
CA ARG A 96 -24.30 5.79 3.38
C ARG A 96 -23.02 4.96 3.32
N ILE A 97 -23.11 3.68 3.01
CA ILE A 97 -21.95 2.80 2.81
C ILE A 97 -21.05 3.33 1.69
N ASP A 98 -21.63 3.63 0.52
CA ASP A 98 -20.90 4.12 -0.66
C ASP A 98 -20.16 5.44 -0.41
N ARG A 99 -20.63 6.24 0.55
CA ARG A 99 -20.08 7.56 0.86
C ARG A 99 -19.02 7.51 1.96
N GLU A 100 -19.22 6.67 2.97
CA GLU A 100 -18.42 6.73 4.21
C GLU A 100 -17.26 5.74 4.28
N PHE A 101 -17.30 4.64 3.51
CA PHE A 101 -16.33 3.54 3.67
C PHE A 101 -15.26 3.41 2.58
N PRO A 102 -15.54 3.62 1.27
CA PRO A 102 -14.59 3.26 0.21
C PRO A 102 -13.20 3.90 0.34
N GLU A 103 -13.13 5.18 0.71
CA GLU A 103 -11.85 5.88 0.88
C GLU A 103 -10.97 5.22 1.94
N HIS A 104 -11.55 4.86 3.09
CA HIS A 104 -10.81 4.29 4.20
C HIS A 104 -10.43 2.83 3.95
N LEU A 105 -11.32 2.05 3.33
CA LEU A 105 -11.02 0.67 2.96
C LEU A 105 -9.91 0.61 1.90
N ASP A 106 -9.94 1.47 0.88
CA ASP A 106 -8.87 1.53 -0.11
C ASP A 106 -7.56 1.97 0.52
N ALA A 107 -7.56 3.01 1.37
CA ALA A 107 -6.35 3.47 2.06
C ALA A 107 -5.68 2.34 2.88
N PHE A 108 -6.48 1.53 3.57
CA PHE A 108 -5.99 0.33 4.27
C PHE A 108 -5.36 -0.66 3.27
N VAL A 109 -6.10 -1.00 2.21
CA VAL A 109 -5.68 -1.97 1.19
C VAL A 109 -4.36 -1.54 0.55
N GLN A 110 -4.20 -0.27 0.18
CA GLN A 110 -2.96 0.24 -0.42
C GLN A 110 -1.75 0.12 0.52
N ALA A 111 -1.96 0.25 1.83
CA ALA A 111 -0.87 0.25 2.81
C ALA A 111 -0.52 -1.16 3.34
N ARG A 112 -1.44 -2.14 3.24
CA ARG A 112 -1.39 -3.45 3.90
C ARG A 112 -0.10 -4.26 3.69
N GLU A 113 0.55 -4.15 2.53
CA GLU A 113 1.79 -4.89 2.24
C GLU A 113 2.92 -4.51 3.20
N SER A 114 2.92 -3.26 3.68
CA SER A 114 3.90 -2.78 4.66
C SER A 114 3.76 -3.50 6.01
N PHE A 115 2.54 -3.90 6.37
CA PHE A 115 2.28 -4.71 7.54
C PHE A 115 2.88 -6.11 7.40
N SER A 116 2.68 -6.77 6.25
CA SER A 116 3.29 -8.08 5.96
C SER A 116 4.82 -8.01 5.95
N HIS A 117 5.40 -6.97 5.37
CA HIS A 117 6.86 -6.76 5.39
C HIS A 117 7.41 -6.57 6.80
N ARG A 118 6.66 -5.93 7.70
CA ARG A 118 7.11 -5.63 9.06
C ARG A 118 6.92 -6.79 10.03
N PHE A 119 5.78 -7.48 9.96
CA PHE A 119 5.33 -8.46 10.96
C PHE A 119 5.20 -9.90 10.41
N GLY A 120 5.42 -10.10 9.11
CA GLY A 120 5.36 -11.40 8.46
C GLY A 120 3.96 -11.82 8.00
N LEU A 121 3.91 -12.98 7.34
CA LEU A 121 2.68 -13.46 6.69
C LEU A 121 1.62 -13.95 7.68
N HIS A 122 2.02 -14.49 8.83
CA HIS A 122 1.09 -14.96 9.85
C HIS A 122 0.28 -13.80 10.45
N ALA A 123 0.97 -12.76 10.95
CA ALA A 123 0.34 -11.55 11.44
C ALA A 123 -0.54 -10.88 10.39
N TYR A 124 -0.08 -10.86 9.13
CA TYR A 124 -0.88 -10.35 8.01
C TYR A 124 -2.19 -11.14 7.84
N ALA A 125 -2.15 -12.47 7.90
CA ALA A 125 -3.35 -13.29 7.82
C ALA A 125 -4.30 -13.06 9.00
N GLU A 126 -3.77 -12.92 10.22
CA GLU A 126 -4.57 -12.58 11.41
C GLU A 126 -5.26 -11.22 11.29
N LEU A 127 -4.61 -10.23 10.67
CA LEU A 127 -5.21 -8.91 10.43
C LEU A 127 -6.23 -8.94 9.28
N MET A 128 -5.88 -9.60 8.17
CA MET A 128 -6.69 -9.55 6.95
C MET A 128 -7.97 -10.39 7.05
N ASN A 129 -7.97 -11.49 7.80
CA ASN A 129 -9.15 -12.33 7.96
C ASN A 129 -10.37 -11.56 8.51
N PRO A 130 -10.28 -10.90 9.68
CA PRO A 130 -11.38 -10.09 10.19
C PRO A 130 -11.65 -8.86 9.31
N PHE A 131 -10.63 -8.19 8.76
CA PHE A 131 -10.86 -7.07 7.84
C PHE A 131 -11.73 -7.46 6.63
N ALA A 132 -11.37 -8.56 5.95
CA ALA A 132 -12.11 -9.05 4.79
C ALA A 132 -13.49 -9.62 5.17
N ALA A 133 -13.68 -10.10 6.40
CA ALA A 133 -15.00 -10.45 6.92
C ALA A 133 -15.86 -9.19 7.12
N GLY A 134 -15.31 -8.13 7.70
CA GLY A 134 -15.96 -6.84 7.87
C GLY A 134 -16.40 -6.23 6.55
N GLU A 135 -15.51 -6.17 5.56
CA GLU A 135 -15.80 -5.68 4.21
C GLU A 135 -16.93 -6.49 3.53
N ARG A 136 -16.88 -7.82 3.62
CA ARG A 136 -17.95 -8.68 3.09
C ARG A 136 -19.30 -8.41 3.77
N ASN A 137 -19.30 -8.19 5.08
CA ASN A 137 -20.52 -7.86 5.81
C ASN A 137 -21.07 -6.49 5.38
N LEU A 138 -20.23 -5.46 5.18
CA LEU A 138 -20.67 -4.18 4.60
C LEU A 138 -21.29 -4.38 3.21
N ASN A 139 -20.71 -5.22 2.35
CA ASN A 139 -21.29 -5.54 1.05
C ASN A 139 -22.64 -6.29 1.17
N ARG A 140 -22.85 -7.06 2.25
CA ARG A 140 -24.15 -7.68 2.55
C ARG A 140 -25.18 -6.64 2.99
N VAL A 141 -24.80 -5.67 3.82
CA VAL A 141 -25.67 -4.54 4.17
C VAL A 141 -26.08 -3.78 2.90
N TRP A 142 -25.13 -3.50 2.01
CA TRP A 142 -25.41 -2.84 0.73
C TRP A 142 -26.44 -3.64 -0.11
N SER A 143 -26.27 -4.95 -0.22
CA SER A 143 -27.20 -5.81 -0.97
C SER A 143 -28.59 -5.86 -0.31
N ALA A 144 -28.64 -6.16 1.00
CA ALA A 144 -29.88 -6.23 1.76
C ALA A 144 -30.66 -4.92 1.75
N SER A 145 -29.95 -3.79 1.81
CA SER A 145 -30.56 -2.45 1.74
C SER A 145 -31.12 -2.09 0.37
N THR A 146 -30.58 -2.66 -0.70
CA THR A 146 -31.13 -2.50 -2.06
C THR A 146 -32.48 -3.21 -2.18
N ASP A 147 -32.61 -4.36 -1.53
CA ASP A 147 -33.82 -5.19 -1.57
C ASP A 147 -34.84 -4.86 -0.46
N GLY A 148 -34.50 -3.95 0.46
CA GLY A 148 -35.36 -3.52 1.57
C GLY A 148 -35.40 -4.47 2.78
N TYR A 149 -34.44 -5.38 2.91
CA TYR A 149 -34.35 -6.33 4.04
C TYR A 149 -33.74 -5.67 5.29
N VAL A 150 -34.59 -5.03 6.10
CA VAL A 150 -34.19 -4.26 7.29
C VAL A 150 -33.43 -5.09 8.32
N ASP A 151 -34.00 -6.21 8.76
CA ASP A 151 -33.41 -7.04 9.83
C ASP A 151 -32.06 -7.65 9.41
N GLU A 152 -31.96 -8.04 8.13
CA GLU A 152 -30.72 -8.55 7.56
C GLU A 152 -29.66 -7.46 7.51
N ALA A 153 -30.00 -6.27 7.00
CA ALA A 153 -29.10 -5.13 6.97
C ALA A 153 -28.59 -4.78 8.38
N HIS A 154 -29.49 -4.71 9.38
CA HIS A 154 -29.10 -4.41 10.77
C HIS A 154 -28.17 -5.47 11.37
N THR A 155 -28.46 -6.75 11.11
CA THR A 155 -27.63 -7.86 11.58
C THR A 155 -26.22 -7.79 10.97
N TYR A 156 -26.11 -7.48 9.67
CA TYR A 156 -24.81 -7.39 9.02
C TYR A 156 -24.05 -6.11 9.37
N ILE A 157 -24.72 -5.02 9.76
CA ILE A 157 -24.04 -3.84 10.34
C ILE A 157 -23.32 -4.23 11.64
N GLU A 158 -23.98 -4.94 12.56
CA GLU A 158 -23.38 -5.40 13.81
C GLU A 158 -22.17 -6.32 13.55
N ARG A 159 -22.32 -7.25 12.61
CA ARG A 159 -21.24 -8.17 12.22
C ARG A 159 -20.07 -7.44 11.56
N ALA A 160 -20.35 -6.47 10.69
CA ALA A 160 -19.31 -5.65 10.07
C ALA A 160 -18.51 -4.89 11.14
N LEU A 161 -19.21 -4.27 12.09
CA LEU A 161 -18.58 -3.57 13.20
C LEU A 161 -17.68 -4.49 14.03
N ALA A 162 -18.20 -5.64 14.47
CA ALA A 162 -17.43 -6.58 15.30
C ALA A 162 -16.14 -7.06 14.60
N GLU A 163 -16.21 -7.35 13.30
CA GLU A 163 -15.05 -7.79 12.53
C GLU A 163 -14.02 -6.67 12.31
N LEU A 164 -14.47 -5.44 12.05
CA LEU A 164 -13.56 -4.28 11.94
C LEU A 164 -12.89 -3.95 13.28
N GLU A 165 -13.61 -4.08 14.40
CA GLU A 165 -13.05 -3.93 15.75
C GLU A 165 -12.00 -5.00 16.04
N ASN A 166 -12.24 -6.24 15.62
CA ASN A 166 -11.28 -7.32 15.75
C ASN A 166 -10.01 -7.04 14.92
N ALA A 167 -10.15 -6.59 13.67
CA ALA A 167 -9.03 -6.18 12.83
C ALA A 167 -8.18 -5.07 13.48
N LEU A 168 -8.85 -4.04 14.04
CA LEU A 168 -8.17 -2.97 14.77
C LEU A 168 -7.46 -3.47 16.03
N ALA A 169 -8.05 -4.42 16.76
CA ALA A 169 -7.43 -5.03 17.92
C ALA A 169 -6.16 -5.81 17.54
N VAL A 170 -6.21 -6.62 16.47
CA VAL A 170 -5.06 -7.36 15.95
C VAL A 170 -3.94 -6.41 15.51
N PHE A 171 -4.28 -5.34 14.78
CA PHE A 171 -3.31 -4.31 14.39
C PHE A 171 -2.62 -3.69 15.60
N ARG A 172 -3.39 -3.26 16.60
CA ARG A 172 -2.86 -2.63 17.83
C ARG A 172 -2.02 -3.59 18.66
N ALA A 173 -2.37 -4.88 18.71
CA ALA A 173 -1.60 -5.88 19.43
C ALA A 173 -0.18 -6.02 18.85
N HIS A 174 -0.06 -6.08 17.53
CA HIS A 174 1.23 -6.15 16.84
C HIS A 174 2.01 -4.83 16.91
N HIS A 175 1.31 -3.70 16.82
CA HIS A 175 1.94 -2.38 16.84
C HIS A 175 2.48 -1.99 18.22
N ARG A 176 1.86 -2.44 19.33
CA ARG A 176 2.34 -2.17 20.70
C ARG A 176 3.47 -3.09 21.16
N ALA A 177 3.71 -4.20 20.46
CA ALA A 177 4.74 -5.17 20.80
C ALA A 177 6.15 -4.76 20.32
N VAL A 178 6.27 -3.61 19.67
CA VAL A 178 7.50 -3.02 19.10
C VAL A 178 7.79 -1.70 19.80
#